data_AF-A0A852LXV2-F1
#
_entry.id   AF-A0A852LXV2-F1
#
_cell.length_a   1.000
_cell.length_b   1.000
_cell.length_c   1.000
_cell.angle_alpha   90.00
_cell.angle_beta   90.00
_cell.angle_gamma   90.00
#
_symmetry.space_group_name_H-M   'P 1'
#
loop_
_entity.id
_entity.type
_entity.pdbx_description
1 polymer ?
#
loop_
_entity_poly.entity_id
_entity_poly.type
_entity_poly.pdbx_seq_one_letter_code
_entity_poly.pdbx_strand_id
1 'polypeptide(L)'
;VYATMRNLAKKEPLEEAVGLRLGETLEIQQLDVCDERSIHTCVSSIPDRRIDVLGTNAGMGLIGPIECQSIDEMKTVMDTNFFGLVRLLKEILPDMKRRKSGHIVIISSVMGIQGKVVLFGFCILFNDIYAASKFAVEGFCESLAIQALKFKL
;
A
#
# COMPACT_ATOMS: atom_id res chain seq x y z
N VAL A 1 8.98 -13.05 6.93
CA VAL A 1 8.06 -11.92 6.66
C VAL A 1 8.86 -10.64 6.77
N TYR A 2 8.81 -9.78 5.76
CA TYR A 2 9.40 -8.44 5.84
C TYR A 2 8.28 -7.45 6.13
N ALA A 3 8.16 -7.03 7.39
CA ALA A 3 7.18 -6.03 7.81
C ALA A 3 7.80 -4.64 7.66
N THR A 4 7.25 -3.83 6.78
CA THR A 4 7.82 -2.52 6.50
C THR A 4 7.06 -1.39 7.18
N MET A 5 7.77 -0.31 7.49
CA MET A 5 7.16 0.92 8.00
C MET A 5 7.96 2.14 7.58
N ARG A 6 7.27 3.27 7.38
CA ARG A 6 7.91 4.54 7.01
C ARG A 6 8.83 5.08 8.10
N ASN A 7 8.39 4.97 9.36
CA ASN A 7 9.11 5.49 10.52
C ASN A 7 9.38 4.37 11.53
N LEU A 8 10.65 3.97 11.65
CA LEU A 8 11.10 2.93 12.57
C LEU A 8 10.97 3.32 14.04
N ALA A 9 10.83 4.60 14.38
CA ALA A 9 10.58 5.05 15.75
C ALA A 9 9.16 4.75 16.25
N LYS A 10 8.35 4.00 15.48
CA LYS A 10 7.01 3.53 15.86
C LYS A 10 6.91 2.01 15.87
N LYS A 11 8.05 1.31 15.91
CA LYS A 11 8.10 -0.15 15.78
C LYS A 11 7.71 -0.88 17.05
N GLU A 12 7.74 -0.22 18.22
CA GLU A 12 7.58 -0.89 19.52
C GLU A 12 6.30 -1.74 19.60
N PRO A 13 5.11 -1.26 19.18
CA PRO A 13 3.90 -2.09 19.26
C PRO A 13 3.97 -3.36 18.40
N LEU A 14 4.67 -3.30 17.26
CA LEU A 14 4.87 -4.47 16.41
C LEU A 14 5.89 -5.43 17.02
N GLU A 15 6.97 -4.91 17.60
CA GLU A 15 7.96 -5.73 18.31
C GLU A 15 7.33 -6.47 19.49
N GLU A 16 6.50 -5.79 20.27
CA GLU A 16 5.74 -6.39 21.37
C GLU A 16 4.76 -7.46 20.89
N ALA A 17 4.00 -7.20 19.81
CA ALA A 17 3.04 -8.15 19.26
C ALA A 17 3.71 -9.40 18.66
N VAL A 18 4.90 -9.25 18.08
CA VAL A 18 5.65 -10.34 17.45
C VAL A 18 6.40 -11.18 18.50
N GLY A 19 6.92 -10.53 19.56
CA GLY A 19 7.65 -11.17 20.64
C GLY A 19 8.89 -11.93 20.13
N LEU A 20 9.04 -13.19 20.55
CA LEU A 20 10.21 -14.03 20.25
C LEU A 20 10.40 -14.34 18.75
N ARG A 21 9.41 -14.05 17.90
CA ARG A 21 9.46 -14.32 16.45
C ARG A 21 10.24 -13.26 15.66
N LEU A 22 10.60 -12.15 16.31
CA LEU A 22 11.34 -11.05 15.71
C LEU A 22 12.77 -11.52 15.40
N GLY A 23 13.21 -11.35 14.16
CA GLY A 23 14.51 -11.84 13.68
C GLY A 23 14.54 -13.33 13.31
N GLU A 24 13.50 -14.11 13.63
CA GLU A 24 13.38 -15.51 13.19
C GLU A 24 12.47 -15.66 11.98
N THR A 25 11.23 -15.17 12.10
CA THR A 25 10.19 -15.33 11.07
C THR A 25 9.66 -13.99 10.56
N LEU A 26 9.96 -12.90 11.27
CA LEU A 26 9.62 -11.53 10.88
C LEU A 26 10.81 -10.60 11.09
N GLU A 27 11.13 -9.83 10.06
CA GLU A 27 12.08 -8.72 10.11
C GLU A 27 11.35 -7.41 9.88
N ILE A 28 11.71 -6.38 10.63
CA ILE A 28 11.18 -5.03 10.45
C ILE A 28 12.16 -4.23 9.59
N GLN A 29 11.68 -3.63 8.51
CA GLN A 29 12.49 -2.79 7.64
C GLN A 29 11.85 -1.42 7.41
N GLN A 30 12.69 -0.42 7.10
CA GLN A 30 12.19 0.88 6.69
C GLN A 30 11.77 0.85 5.22
N LEU A 31 10.57 1.34 4.92
CA LEU A 31 10.11 1.59 3.56
C LEU A 31 9.14 2.77 3.56
N ASP A 32 9.45 3.81 2.81
CA ASP A 32 8.52 4.88 2.46
C ASP A 32 8.05 4.69 1.02
N VAL A 33 6.74 4.51 0.82
CA VAL A 33 6.14 4.32 -0.51
C VAL A 33 6.19 5.58 -1.38
N CYS A 34 6.44 6.74 -0.78
CA CYS A 34 6.62 8.00 -1.49
C CYS A 34 8.07 8.21 -1.97
N ASP A 35 9.03 7.38 -1.54
CA ASP A 35 10.44 7.49 -1.92
C ASP A 35 10.92 6.24 -2.67
N GLU A 36 11.18 6.39 -3.98
CA GLU A 36 11.69 5.32 -4.83
C GLU A 36 13.03 4.75 -4.36
N ARG A 37 13.89 5.57 -3.72
CA ARG A 37 15.17 5.09 -3.17
C ARG A 37 14.95 4.24 -1.93
N SER A 38 13.98 4.60 -1.09
CA SER A 38 13.58 3.80 0.07
C SER A 38 13.04 2.43 -0.37
N ILE A 39 12.14 2.43 -1.36
CA ILE A 39 11.60 1.20 -1.96
C ILE A 39 12.73 0.32 -2.51
N HIS A 40 13.59 0.89 -3.38
CA HIS A 40 14.68 0.15 -3.99
C HIS A 40 15.63 -0.43 -2.95
N THR A 41 16.01 0.35 -1.93
CA THR A 41 16.89 -0.11 -0.84
C THR A 41 16.28 -1.28 -0.08
N CYS A 42 15.01 -1.18 0.31
CA CYS A 42 14.30 -2.25 1.02
C CYS A 42 14.22 -3.52 0.16
N VAL A 43 13.73 -3.42 -1.08
CA VAL A 43 13.63 -4.58 -1.99
C VAL A 43 15.00 -5.21 -2.28
N SER A 44 16.05 -4.40 -2.41
CA SER A 44 17.42 -4.87 -2.61
C SER A 44 17.98 -5.66 -1.42
N SER A 45 17.50 -5.38 -0.21
CA SER A 45 17.97 -6.06 1.00
C SER A 45 17.38 -7.45 1.18
N ILE A 46 16.30 -7.78 0.45
CA ILE A 46 15.65 -9.09 0.52
C ILE A 46 16.54 -10.12 -0.20
N PRO A 47 16.78 -11.31 0.39
CA PRO A 47 17.54 -12.39 -0.24
C PRO A 47 17.04 -12.71 -1.65
N ASP A 48 17.98 -12.79 -2.59
CA ASP A 48 17.74 -13.00 -4.03
C ASP A 48 16.79 -11.96 -4.68
N ARG A 49 16.49 -10.86 -3.97
CA ARG A 49 15.44 -9.89 -4.31
C ARG A 49 14.09 -10.55 -4.59
N ARG A 50 13.84 -11.71 -3.97
CA ARG A 50 12.68 -12.55 -4.28
C ARG A 50 11.54 -12.24 -3.33
N ILE A 51 10.44 -11.76 -3.91
CA ILE A 51 9.18 -11.52 -3.20
C ILE A 51 8.12 -12.46 -3.78
N ASP A 52 7.67 -13.43 -2.97
CA ASP A 52 6.62 -14.36 -3.38
C ASP A 52 5.22 -13.77 -3.13
N VAL A 53 5.05 -12.95 -2.08
CA VAL A 53 3.79 -12.26 -1.78
C VAL A 53 4.07 -10.80 -1.47
N LEU A 54 3.45 -9.89 -2.23
CA LEU A 54 3.43 -8.46 -1.95
C LEU A 54 2.10 -8.09 -1.28
N GLY A 55 2.16 -7.69 -0.01
CA GLY A 55 1.04 -7.06 0.69
C GLY A 55 1.23 -5.54 0.74
N THR A 56 0.35 -4.77 0.13
CA THR A 56 0.41 -3.30 0.16
C THR A 56 -0.76 -2.74 0.97
N ASN A 57 -0.39 -2.11 2.09
CA ASN A 57 -1.31 -1.56 3.09
C ASN A 57 -1.06 -0.08 3.38
N ALA A 58 0.06 0.48 2.93
CA ALA A 58 0.39 1.87 3.18
C ALA A 58 -0.72 2.78 2.64
N GLY A 59 -1.29 3.59 3.53
CA GLY A 59 -2.38 4.47 3.18
C GLY A 59 -2.63 5.51 4.26
N MET A 60 -3.19 6.64 3.84
CA MET A 60 -3.57 7.75 4.69
C MET A 60 -4.99 8.19 4.37
N GLY A 61 -5.75 8.50 5.42
CA GLY A 61 -7.04 9.16 5.30
C GLY A 61 -6.89 10.67 5.19
N LEU A 62 -7.93 11.32 4.68
CA LEU A 62 -8.10 12.76 4.76
C LEU A 62 -9.59 13.03 4.93
N ILE A 63 -9.94 13.61 6.08
CA ILE A 63 -11.31 13.86 6.48
C ILE A 63 -11.48 15.36 6.72
N GLY A 64 -12.44 15.98 6.05
CA GLY A 64 -12.78 17.38 6.22
C GLY A 64 -13.48 17.98 4.99
N PRO A 65 -14.14 19.14 5.15
CA PRO A 65 -14.72 19.86 4.02
C PRO A 65 -13.65 20.17 2.98
N ILE A 66 -13.97 20.03 1.70
CA ILE A 66 -13.02 20.15 0.60
C ILE A 66 -12.40 21.56 0.53
N GLU A 67 -13.17 22.58 0.87
CA GLU A 67 -12.78 23.99 0.91
C GLU A 67 -11.79 24.31 2.05
N CYS A 68 -11.68 23.45 3.05
CA CYS A 68 -10.76 23.59 4.18
C CYS A 68 -9.45 22.83 3.98
N GLN A 69 -9.34 22.02 2.92
CA GLN A 69 -8.18 21.18 2.65
C GLN A 69 -7.29 21.84 1.60
N SER A 70 -5.98 21.82 1.83
CA SER A 70 -5.03 22.31 0.85
C SER A 70 -4.83 21.27 -0.27
N ILE A 71 -4.57 21.76 -1.48
CA ILE A 71 -4.24 20.88 -2.62
C ILE A 71 -3.02 19.99 -2.32
N ASP A 72 -2.07 20.45 -1.51
CA ASP A 72 -0.88 19.67 -1.18
C ASP A 72 -1.17 18.52 -0.21
N GLU A 73 -2.10 18.69 0.73
CA GLU A 73 -2.61 17.57 1.54
C GLU A 73 -3.31 16.54 0.64
N MET A 74 -4.13 16.99 -0.30
CA MET A 74 -4.82 16.10 -1.24
C MET A 74 -3.84 15.32 -2.11
N LYS A 75 -2.81 15.99 -2.64
CA LYS A 75 -1.72 15.35 -3.39
C LYS A 75 -1.00 14.33 -2.52
N THR A 76 -0.76 14.61 -1.25
CA THR A 76 -0.06 13.69 -0.34
C THR A 76 -0.86 12.39 -0.13
N VAL A 77 -2.19 12.49 -0.03
CA VAL A 77 -3.08 11.31 0.04
C VAL A 77 -2.98 10.48 -1.23
N MET A 78 -3.10 11.11 -2.40
CA MET A 78 -2.96 10.42 -3.69
C MET A 78 -1.56 9.83 -3.87
N ASP A 79 -0.54 10.55 -3.45
CA ASP A 79 0.84 10.14 -3.57
C ASP A 79 1.14 8.91 -2.71
N THR A 80 0.59 8.85 -1.51
CA THR A 80 0.74 7.69 -0.62
C THR A 80 -0.13 6.51 -1.07
N ASN A 81 -1.43 6.74 -1.26
CA ASN A 81 -2.40 5.66 -1.45
C ASN A 81 -2.33 5.04 -2.85
N PHE A 82 -2.14 5.88 -3.88
CA PHE A 82 -2.17 5.46 -5.27
C PHE A 82 -0.77 5.39 -5.87
N PHE A 83 -0.03 6.50 -5.90
CA PHE A 83 1.29 6.48 -6.53
C PHE A 83 2.30 5.62 -5.74
N GLY A 84 2.15 5.52 -4.42
CA GLY A 84 2.94 4.60 -3.60
C GLY A 84 2.75 3.13 -3.98
N LEU A 85 1.50 2.71 -4.21
CA LEU A 85 1.18 1.40 -4.78
C LEU A 85 1.85 1.21 -6.15
N VAL A 86 1.71 2.20 -7.04
CA VAL A 86 2.27 2.14 -8.39
C VAL A 86 3.80 2.00 -8.36
N ARG A 87 4.50 2.76 -7.51
CA ARG A 87 5.96 2.67 -7.34
C ARG A 87 6.41 1.31 -6.85
N LEU A 88 5.74 0.76 -5.84
CA LEU A 88 6.02 -0.60 -5.34
C LEU A 88 5.87 -1.64 -6.45
N LEU A 89 4.79 -1.58 -7.21
CA LEU A 89 4.56 -2.52 -8.30
C LEU A 89 5.55 -2.35 -9.44
N LYS A 90 5.97 -1.12 -9.76
CA LYS A 90 7.03 -0.89 -10.75
C LYS A 90 8.34 -1.58 -10.37
N GLU A 91 8.68 -1.60 -9.08
CA GLU A 91 9.91 -2.24 -8.58
C GLU A 91 9.80 -3.77 -8.56
N ILE A 92 8.64 -4.31 -8.15
CA ILE A 92 8.51 -5.74 -7.80
C ILE A 92 7.95 -6.58 -8.96
N LEU A 93 7.00 -6.03 -9.72
CA LEU A 93 6.27 -6.77 -10.76
C LEU A 93 7.17 -7.34 -11.88
N PRO A 94 8.26 -6.68 -12.33
CA PRO A 94 9.14 -7.25 -13.37
C PRO A 94 9.74 -8.61 -12.99
N ASP A 95 10.17 -8.77 -11.73
CA ASP A 95 10.72 -10.04 -11.24
C ASP A 95 9.63 -11.11 -11.12
N MET A 96 8.46 -10.78 -10.55
CA MET A 96 7.32 -11.70 -10.50
C MET A 96 6.93 -12.20 -11.89
N LYS A 97 6.87 -11.30 -12.87
CA LYS A 97 6.59 -11.66 -14.29
C LYS A 97 7.65 -12.57 -14.89
N ARG A 98 8.93 -12.32 -14.62
CA ARG A 98 10.04 -13.15 -15.11
C ARG A 98 9.94 -14.57 -14.55
N ARG A 99 9.65 -14.68 -13.25
CA ARG A 99 9.48 -15.97 -12.55
C ARG A 99 8.14 -16.65 -12.84
N LYS A 100 7.16 -15.90 -13.38
CA LYS A 100 5.76 -16.33 -13.57
C LYS A 100 5.15 -16.90 -12.29
N SER A 101 5.47 -16.25 -11.17
CA SER A 101 5.07 -16.66 -9.83
C SER A 101 5.12 -15.46 -8.90
N GLY A 102 4.06 -15.30 -8.11
CA GLY A 102 3.92 -14.25 -7.12
C GLY A 102 2.45 -13.97 -6.85
N HIS A 103 2.13 -13.41 -5.68
CA HIS A 103 0.79 -12.92 -5.35
C HIS A 103 0.85 -11.48 -4.87
N ILE A 104 -0.15 -10.70 -5.26
CA ILE A 104 -0.27 -9.28 -4.90
C ILE A 104 -1.60 -9.11 -4.16
N VAL A 105 -1.53 -8.62 -2.92
CA VAL A 105 -2.67 -8.36 -2.06
C VAL A 105 -2.68 -6.88 -1.72
N ILE A 106 -3.78 -6.20 -2.04
CA ILE A 106 -3.91 -4.75 -1.98
C ILE A 106 -5.01 -4.39 -1.00
N ILE A 107 -4.68 -3.58 0.01
CA ILE A 107 -5.66 -3.12 1.00
C ILE A 107 -6.32 -1.83 0.49
N SER A 108 -7.52 -2.00 -0.05
CA SER A 108 -8.39 -0.91 -0.49
C SER A 108 -9.35 -0.47 0.63
N SER A 109 -10.58 -0.08 0.29
CA SER A 109 -11.63 0.30 1.22
C SER A 109 -13.00 0.08 0.58
N VAL A 110 -14.05 -0.04 1.39
CA VAL A 110 -15.44 0.10 0.91
C VAL A 110 -15.65 1.45 0.20
N MET A 111 -14.88 2.48 0.59
CA MET A 111 -14.87 3.77 -0.11
C MET A 111 -14.20 3.75 -1.48
N GLY A 112 -13.57 2.64 -1.88
CA GLY A 112 -13.06 2.42 -3.24
C GLY A 112 -14.12 1.91 -4.22
N ILE A 113 -15.29 1.47 -3.72
CA ILE A 113 -16.41 0.99 -4.54
C ILE A 113 -17.65 1.89 -4.45
N GLN A 114 -17.77 2.70 -3.39
CA GLN A 114 -18.86 3.66 -3.23
C GLN A 114 -18.42 4.87 -2.40
N GLY A 115 -18.72 6.09 -2.86
CA GLY A 115 -18.39 7.32 -2.12
C GLY A 115 -19.29 7.59 -0.92
N LYS A 116 -20.53 7.10 -0.96
CA LYS A 116 -21.48 7.17 0.16
C LYS A 116 -21.36 5.90 0.99
N VAL A 117 -20.83 6.01 2.20
CA VAL A 117 -20.70 4.88 3.12
C VAL A 117 -21.52 5.16 4.37
N VAL A 118 -22.41 4.23 4.72
CA VAL A 118 -23.17 4.27 5.97
C VAL A 118 -22.65 3.17 6.89
N LEU A 119 -22.16 3.57 8.06
CA LEU A 119 -21.66 2.67 9.10
C LEU A 119 -22.39 2.99 10.40
N PHE A 120 -22.93 1.96 11.04
CA PHE A 120 -23.69 2.08 12.30
C PHE A 120 -24.84 3.11 12.23
N GLY A 121 -25.48 3.25 11.06
CA GLY A 121 -26.58 4.21 10.85
C GLY A 121 -26.14 5.64 10.53
N PHE A 122 -24.83 5.92 10.50
CA PHE A 122 -24.28 7.25 10.19
C PHE A 122 -23.60 7.25 8.82
N CYS A 123 -23.89 8.27 8.01
CA CYS A 123 -23.16 8.50 6.77
C CYS A 123 -21.78 9.05 7.11
N ILE A 124 -20.73 8.38 6.63
CA ILE A 124 -19.37 8.91 6.69
C ILE A 124 -19.28 10.01 5.63
N LEU A 125 -19.12 11.25 6.09
CA LEU A 125 -19.01 12.44 5.25
C LEU A 125 -17.55 12.89 5.14
N PHE A 126 -17.29 13.83 4.21
CA PHE A 126 -16.02 14.57 4.15
C PHE A 126 -14.78 13.72 3.82
N ASN A 127 -14.95 12.63 3.07
CA ASN A 127 -13.86 11.70 2.71
C ASN A 127 -13.56 11.74 1.20
N ASP A 128 -13.90 12.82 0.52
CA ASP A 128 -13.95 12.94 -0.95
C ASP A 128 -12.63 12.50 -1.61
N ILE A 129 -11.51 13.02 -1.12
CA ILE A 129 -10.17 12.72 -1.65
C ILE A 129 -9.70 11.32 -1.26
N TYR A 130 -10.01 10.88 -0.03
CA TYR A 130 -9.69 9.52 0.39
C TYR A 130 -10.43 8.48 -0.46
N ALA A 131 -11.74 8.66 -0.66
CA ALA A 131 -12.55 7.81 -1.52
C ALA A 131 -12.01 7.83 -2.95
N ALA A 132 -11.74 9.01 -3.52
CA ALA A 132 -11.14 9.14 -4.85
C ALA A 132 -9.82 8.34 -4.98
N SER A 133 -8.96 8.40 -3.96
CA SER A 133 -7.70 7.64 -3.96
C SER A 133 -7.92 6.12 -3.93
N LYS A 134 -8.95 5.64 -3.22
CA LYS A 134 -9.28 4.21 -3.16
C LYS A 134 -9.99 3.72 -4.42
N PHE A 135 -10.82 4.55 -5.06
CA PHE A 135 -11.34 4.27 -6.40
C PHE A 135 -10.22 4.18 -7.44
N ALA A 136 -9.23 5.06 -7.36
CA ALA A 136 -8.06 5.00 -8.25
C ALA A 136 -7.26 3.70 -8.05
N VAL A 137 -7.13 3.24 -6.80
CA VAL A 137 -6.54 1.93 -6.49
C VAL A 137 -7.36 0.81 -7.14
N GLU A 138 -8.68 0.74 -6.94
CA GLU A 138 -9.52 -0.31 -7.54
C GLU A 138 -9.40 -0.35 -9.07
N GLY A 139 -9.59 0.80 -9.74
CA GLY A 139 -9.53 0.86 -11.21
C GLY A 139 -8.16 0.45 -11.77
N PHE A 140 -7.09 0.80 -11.06
CA PHE A 140 -5.73 0.38 -11.42
C PHE A 140 -5.52 -1.13 -11.18
N CYS A 141 -6.02 -1.67 -10.08
CA CYS A 141 -5.90 -3.09 -9.77
C CYS A 141 -6.70 -3.96 -10.75
N GLU A 142 -7.92 -3.55 -11.09
CA GLU A 142 -8.75 -4.22 -12.09
C GLU A 142 -8.05 -4.25 -13.45
N SER A 143 -7.48 -3.12 -13.87
CA SER A 143 -6.69 -3.02 -15.10
C SER A 143 -5.44 -3.92 -15.06
N LEU A 144 -4.73 -3.92 -13.94
CA LEU A 144 -3.52 -4.72 -13.74
C LEU A 144 -3.83 -6.22 -13.69
N ALA A 145 -4.96 -6.64 -13.11
CA ALA A 145 -5.34 -8.04 -12.96
C ALA A 145 -5.41 -8.74 -14.33
N ILE A 146 -5.97 -8.08 -15.34
CA ILE A 146 -6.02 -8.58 -16.72
C ILE A 146 -4.61 -8.84 -17.25
N GLN A 147 -3.67 -7.95 -16.95
CA GLN A 147 -2.27 -8.11 -17.32
C GLN A 147 -1.60 -9.23 -16.51
N ALA A 148 -1.82 -9.29 -15.20
CA ALA A 148 -1.24 -10.25 -14.27
C ALA A 148 -1.60 -11.70 -14.62
N LEU A 149 -2.84 -11.95 -15.03
CA LEU A 149 -3.32 -13.25 -15.49
C LEU A 149 -2.47 -13.83 -16.64
N LYS A 150 -1.96 -12.99 -17.55
CA LYS A 150 -1.09 -13.43 -18.66
C LYS A 150 0.25 -14.00 -18.19
N PHE A 151 0.67 -13.63 -16.97
CA PHE A 151 1.93 -14.07 -16.35
C PHE A 151 1.72 -15.10 -15.24
N LYS A 152 0.48 -15.58 -15.02
CA LYS A 152 0.10 -16.51 -13.94
C LYS A 152 0.39 -15.96 -12.54
N LEU A 153 0.15 -14.66 -12.37
CA LEU A 153 0.21 -13.94 -11.10
C LEU A 153 -1.19 -13.77 -10.51
#